data_AF-Q1AJM6-F1
#
_entry.id   AF-Q1AJM6-F1
#
_cell.length_a   1.000
_cell.length_b   1.000
_cell.length_c   1.000
_cell.angle_alpha   90.00
_cell.angle_beta   90.00
_cell.angle_gamma   90.00
#
_symmetry.space_group_name_H-M   'P 1'
#
loop_
_entity.id
_entity.type
_entity.pdbx_description
1 polymer ?
#
loop_
_entity_poly.entity_id
_entity_poly.type
_entity_poly.pdbx_seq_one_letter_code
_entity_poly.pdbx_strand_id
1 'polypeptide(L)'
;WRPSVSSPRSSPLPSHELWTLPKKLPMFSELPCEDQIILLKGCCMEIMSLRAAVRYDPESETLTLSGEMAVSREQLKNGGLGVVSDAIFDLGKSLSQFNLDDSEVALLQAVLLMSSDRSGLTCVEKIEKCQETYLLAFEHYINHRKHN
;
A
#
# COMPACT_ATOMS: atom_id res chain seq x y z
N TRP A 1 39.17 15.31 -4.38
CA TRP A 1 39.44 14.09 -3.61
C TRP A 1 38.22 13.79 -2.75
N ARG A 2 37.53 12.69 -3.12
CA ARG A 2 36.36 11.99 -2.55
C ARG A 2 35.09 12.81 -2.19
N PRO A 3 33.98 12.65 -2.96
CA PRO A 3 32.63 12.90 -2.42
C PRO A 3 32.30 11.79 -1.42
N SER A 4 31.87 12.19 -0.24
CA SER A 4 31.32 11.34 0.82
C SER A 4 30.21 10.47 0.25
N VAL A 5 30.30 9.16 0.51
CA VAL A 5 29.28 8.17 0.16
C VAL A 5 27.98 8.57 0.87
N SER A 6 26.99 8.99 0.10
CA SER A 6 25.62 9.16 0.59
C SER A 6 25.06 7.77 0.93
N SER A 7 24.69 7.60 2.20
CA SER A 7 24.01 6.41 2.73
C SER A 7 22.77 6.06 1.90
N PRO A 8 22.49 4.77 1.62
CA PRO A 8 21.38 4.36 0.76
C PRO A 8 20.00 4.39 1.45
N ARG A 9 19.83 5.14 2.54
CA ARG A 9 18.66 5.01 3.44
C ARG A 9 18.02 6.36 3.78
N SER A 10 17.81 7.17 2.75
CA SER A 10 17.04 8.42 2.84
C SER A 10 16.40 8.70 1.49
N SER A 11 15.46 7.85 1.08
CA SER A 11 14.55 8.16 -0.02
C SER A 11 13.44 9.08 0.50
N PRO A 12 13.30 10.32 -0.02
CA PRO A 12 12.22 11.19 0.38
C PRO A 12 10.91 10.80 -0.33
N LEU A 13 9.82 10.76 0.46
CA LEU A 13 8.39 10.92 0.13
C LEU A 13 7.47 9.65 0.13
N PRO A 14 6.37 9.66 0.91
CA PRO A 14 5.28 8.68 0.83
C PRO A 14 4.44 8.80 -0.45
N SER A 15 4.33 10.02 -1.00
CA SER A 15 3.47 10.35 -2.13
C SER A 15 4.11 9.99 -3.48
N HIS A 16 5.42 10.20 -3.66
CA HIS A 16 6.10 9.90 -4.93
C HIS A 16 6.18 8.39 -5.21
N GLU A 17 6.35 7.56 -4.18
CA GLU A 17 6.30 6.10 -4.33
C GLU A 17 4.91 5.57 -4.71
N LEU A 18 3.85 6.24 -4.24
CA LEU A 18 2.48 5.89 -4.62
C LEU A 18 2.23 6.11 -6.12
N TRP A 19 2.81 7.15 -6.71
CA TRP A 19 2.66 7.44 -8.15
C TRP A 19 3.62 6.65 -9.05
N THR A 20 4.70 6.10 -8.49
CA THR A 20 5.72 5.38 -9.28
C THR A 20 5.53 3.87 -9.28
N LEU A 21 4.92 3.30 -8.24
CA LEU A 21 4.63 1.87 -8.16
C LEU A 21 3.63 1.40 -9.25
N PRO A 22 2.50 2.09 -9.48
CA PRO A 22 1.53 1.74 -10.54
C PRO A 22 2.15 1.80 -11.93
N LYS A 23 3.01 2.79 -12.20
CA LYS A 23 3.68 2.95 -13.51
C LYS A 23 4.65 1.81 -13.84
N LYS A 24 5.09 1.05 -12.84
CA LYS A 24 5.96 -0.13 -13.03
C LYS A 24 5.16 -1.39 -13.32
N LEU A 25 3.84 -1.38 -13.17
CA LEU A 25 2.96 -2.51 -13.45
C LEU A 25 2.52 -2.42 -14.91
N PRO A 26 2.97 -3.34 -15.80
CA PRO A 26 2.64 -3.28 -17.23
C PRO A 26 1.12 -3.25 -17.46
N MET A 27 0.39 -4.07 -16.69
CA MET A 27 -1.07 -4.16 -16.77
C MET A 27 -1.80 -2.85 -16.44
N PHE A 28 -1.24 -2.00 -15.57
CA PHE A 28 -1.81 -0.69 -15.23
C PHE A 28 -1.49 0.35 -16.31
N SER A 29 -0.25 0.36 -16.80
CA SER A 29 0.22 1.31 -17.82
C SER A 29 -0.48 1.14 -19.18
N GLU A 30 -1.08 -0.02 -19.45
CA GLU A 30 -1.88 -0.28 -20.65
C GLU A 30 -3.35 0.18 -20.56
N LEU A 31 -3.80 0.72 -19.42
CA LEU A 31 -5.15 1.25 -19.28
C LEU A 31 -5.26 2.66 -19.87
N PRO A 32 -6.46 3.11 -20.26
CA PRO A 32 -6.70 4.52 -20.59
C PRO A 32 -6.27 5.46 -19.46
N CYS A 33 -5.80 6.66 -19.81
CA CYS A 33 -5.30 7.64 -18.85
C CYS A 33 -6.38 7.99 -17.80
N GLU A 34 -7.63 8.11 -18.23
CA GLU A 34 -8.79 8.38 -17.40
C GLU A 34 -9.00 7.29 -16.34
N ASP A 35 -8.95 6.02 -16.75
CA ASP A 35 -9.06 4.87 -15.85
C ASP A 35 -7.89 4.84 -14.86
N GLN A 36 -6.66 5.09 -15.32
CA GLN A 36 -5.50 5.19 -14.44
C GLN A 36 -5.69 6.25 -13.35
N ILE A 37 -6.20 7.43 -13.70
CA ILE A 37 -6.47 8.52 -12.74
C ILE A 37 -7.55 8.11 -11.74
N ILE A 38 -8.62 7.46 -12.20
CA ILE A 38 -9.72 7.00 -11.34
C ILE A 38 -9.20 5.97 -10.33
N LEU A 39 -8.46 4.96 -10.78
CA LEU A 39 -7.87 3.93 -9.92
C LEU A 39 -6.92 4.54 -8.90
N LEU A 40 -6.00 5.42 -9.32
CA LEU A 40 -5.05 6.09 -8.44
C LEU A 40 -5.74 6.93 -7.37
N LYS A 41 -6.80 7.66 -7.74
CA LYS A 41 -7.59 8.45 -6.77
C LYS A 41 -8.34 7.54 -5.80
N GLY A 42 -8.92 6.44 -6.29
CA GLY A 42 -9.69 5.49 -5.49
C GLY A 42 -8.84 4.74 -4.46
N CYS A 43 -7.68 4.24 -4.85
CA CYS A 43 -6.85 3.41 -3.98
C CYS A 43 -5.91 4.19 -3.06
N CYS A 44 -5.79 5.52 -3.23
CA CYS A 44 -4.79 6.34 -2.55
C CYS A 44 -4.85 6.18 -1.03
N MET A 45 -6.04 6.35 -0.43
CA MET A 45 -6.20 6.24 1.02
C MET A 45 -6.03 4.81 1.51
N GLU A 46 -6.47 3.81 0.76
CA GLU A 46 -6.33 2.40 1.10
C GLU A 46 -4.85 1.99 1.15
N ILE A 47 -4.07 2.34 0.12
CA ILE A 47 -2.63 2.05 0.06
C ILE A 47 -1.87 2.81 1.15
N MET A 48 -2.19 4.08 1.40
CA MET A 48 -1.56 4.83 2.49
C MET A 48 -1.87 4.22 3.86
N SER A 49 -3.13 3.80 4.08
CA SER A 49 -3.56 3.14 5.31
C SER A 49 -2.84 1.81 5.50
N LEU A 50 -2.75 0.99 4.45
CA LEU A 50 -2.01 -0.27 4.47
C LEU A 50 -0.52 -0.03 4.80
N ARG A 51 0.12 0.95 4.16
CA ARG A 51 1.53 1.30 4.41
C ARG A 51 1.79 1.78 5.83
N ALA A 52 0.84 2.48 6.45
CA ALA A 52 0.92 2.85 7.85
C ALA A 52 0.73 1.61 8.73
N ALA A 53 -0.31 0.81 8.48
CA ALA A 53 -0.67 -0.37 9.25
C ALA A 53 0.46 -1.42 9.31
N VAL A 54 1.15 -1.68 8.20
CA VAL A 54 2.29 -2.62 8.18
C VAL A 54 3.52 -2.11 8.95
N ARG A 55 3.53 -0.84 9.34
CA ARG A 55 4.54 -0.21 10.19
C ARG A 55 4.02 0.05 11.60
N TYR A 56 3.00 -0.69 12.02
CA TYR A 56 2.55 -0.70 13.40
C TYR A 56 3.58 -1.39 14.29
N ASP A 57 3.95 -0.73 15.38
CA ASP A 57 4.79 -1.29 16.43
C ASP A 57 3.94 -1.68 17.63
N PRO A 58 3.82 -2.98 17.95
CA PRO A 58 3.09 -3.45 19.12
C PRO A 58 3.69 -3.03 20.46
N GLU A 59 5.00 -2.74 20.54
CA GLU A 59 5.65 -2.38 21.80
C GLU A 59 5.29 -0.95 22.23
N SER A 60 5.38 0.00 21.30
CA SER A 60 5.02 1.41 21.55
C SER A 60 3.55 1.74 21.28
N GLU A 61 2.79 0.81 20.68
CA GLU A 61 1.43 1.02 20.18
C GLU A 61 1.33 2.23 19.22
N THR A 62 2.31 2.41 18.35
CA THR A 62 2.37 3.53 17.39
C THR A 62 2.39 3.06 15.92
N LEU A 63 1.98 3.96 15.02
CA LEU A 63 2.19 3.80 13.57
C LEU A 63 3.35 4.71 13.14
N THR A 64 4.23 4.22 12.27
CA THR A 64 5.27 5.07 11.67
C THR A 64 4.80 5.65 10.34
N LEU A 65 4.54 6.96 10.31
CA LEU A 65 4.20 7.73 9.12
C LEU A 65 5.47 8.24 8.43
N SER A 66 5.47 8.20 7.11
CA SER A 66 6.58 8.69 6.27
C SER A 66 7.95 8.10 6.58
N GLY A 67 8.00 6.96 7.28
CA GLY A 67 9.24 6.29 7.67
C GLY A 67 9.98 6.90 8.87
N GLU A 68 9.52 8.03 9.40
CA GLU A 68 10.27 8.79 10.42
C GLU A 68 9.42 9.24 11.61
N MET A 69 8.09 9.38 11.44
CA MET A 69 7.22 9.97 12.45
C MET A 69 6.33 8.90 13.09
N ALA A 70 6.69 8.46 14.30
CA ALA A 70 5.83 7.61 15.12
C ALA A 70 4.66 8.44 15.67
N VAL A 71 3.43 7.97 15.46
CA VAL A 71 2.20 8.60 15.94
C VAL A 71 1.38 7.62 16.75
N SER A 72 0.83 8.09 17.87
CA SER A 72 -0.15 7.34 18.65
C SER A 72 -1.54 7.42 18.03
N ARG A 73 -2.42 6.52 18.47
CA ARG A 73 -3.83 6.47 18.05
C ARG A 73 -4.54 7.80 18.23
N GLU A 74 -4.34 8.43 19.38
CA GLU A 74 -4.95 9.74 19.70
C GLU A 74 -4.38 10.86 18.85
N GLN A 75 -3.06 10.89 18.62
CA GLN A 75 -2.43 11.90 17.77
C GLN A 75 -2.97 11.84 16.35
N LEU A 76 -3.09 10.63 15.78
CA LEU A 76 -3.61 10.46 14.43
C LEU A 76 -5.11 10.78 14.34
N LYS A 77 -5.88 10.42 15.38
CA LYS A 77 -7.31 10.74 15.49
C LYS A 77 -7.57 12.24 15.55
N ASN A 78 -6.84 12.95 16.42
CA ASN A 78 -6.93 14.39 16.60
C ASN A 78 -6.27 15.18 15.45
N GLY A 79 -5.39 14.54 14.68
CA GLY A 79 -4.72 15.10 13.51
C GLY A 79 -5.58 15.17 12.24
N GLY A 80 -6.86 14.80 12.31
CA GLY A 80 -7.83 14.98 11.22
C GLY A 80 -8.38 13.70 10.59
N LEU A 81 -7.87 12.52 10.97
CA LEU A 81 -8.43 11.24 10.49
C LEU A 81 -9.64 10.76 11.30
N GLY A 82 -9.85 11.26 12.52
CA GLY A 82 -11.00 10.89 13.33
C GLY A 82 -11.12 9.38 13.52
N VAL A 83 -12.31 8.83 13.28
CA VAL A 83 -12.59 7.38 13.42
C VAL A 83 -11.79 6.49 12.46
N VAL A 84 -11.28 7.05 11.35
CA VAL A 84 -10.42 6.29 10.42
C VAL A 84 -9.11 5.90 11.10
N SER A 85 -8.61 6.71 12.03
CA SER A 85 -7.45 6.34 12.86
C SER A 85 -7.66 4.98 13.51
N ASP A 86 -8.84 4.76 14.11
CA ASP A 86 -9.11 3.53 14.84
C ASP A 86 -9.02 2.29 13.94
N ALA A 87 -9.59 2.37 12.73
CA ALA A 87 -9.53 1.30 11.74
C ALA A 87 -8.10 1.00 11.27
N ILE A 88 -7.25 2.02 11.07
CA ILE A 88 -5.86 1.81 10.63
C ILE A 88 -5.05 1.12 11.73
N PHE A 89 -5.23 1.51 13.00
CA PHE A 89 -4.55 0.85 14.11
C PHE A 89 -5.02 -0.58 14.33
N ASP A 90 -6.32 -0.84 14.20
CA ASP A 90 -6.87 -2.19 14.34
C ASP A 90 -6.39 -3.11 13.21
N LEU A 91 -6.29 -2.57 11.98
CA LEU A 91 -5.63 -3.24 10.87
C LEU A 91 -4.16 -3.50 11.17
N GLY A 92 -3.40 -2.50 11.65
CA GLY A 92 -1.98 -2.65 11.97
C GLY A 92 -1.71 -3.71 13.03
N LYS A 93 -2.52 -3.73 14.10
CA LYS A 93 -2.47 -4.75 15.15
C LYS A 93 -2.79 -6.16 14.64
N SER A 94 -3.68 -6.25 13.65
CA SER A 94 -3.99 -7.53 13.00
C SER A 94 -2.82 -7.97 12.11
N LEU A 95 -2.32 -7.06 11.25
CA LEU A 95 -1.26 -7.33 10.29
C LEU A 95 0.09 -7.66 10.94
N SER A 96 0.41 -7.09 12.12
CA SER A 96 1.65 -7.41 12.84
C SER A 96 1.77 -8.89 13.23
N GLN A 97 0.66 -9.61 13.29
CA GLN A 97 0.64 -11.06 13.58
C GLN A 97 0.99 -11.91 12.34
N PHE A 98 0.87 -11.34 11.13
CA PHE A 98 1.11 -12.06 9.88
C PHE A 98 2.57 -11.99 9.41
N ASN A 99 3.38 -11.10 10.02
CA ASN A 99 4.77 -10.84 9.64
C ASN A 99 4.93 -10.69 8.13
N LEU A 100 4.18 -9.73 7.56
CA LEU A 100 4.16 -9.54 6.12
C LEU A 100 5.52 -9.12 5.59
N ASP A 101 5.97 -9.75 4.52
CA ASP A 101 7.14 -9.30 3.77
C ASP A 101 6.80 -8.24 2.71
N ASP A 102 7.85 -7.64 2.12
CA ASP A 102 7.69 -6.59 1.11
C ASP A 102 6.92 -7.07 -0.13
N SER A 103 6.98 -8.37 -0.45
CA SER A 103 6.28 -8.94 -1.62
C SER A 103 4.78 -9.07 -1.34
N GLU A 104 4.40 -9.54 -0.15
CA GLU A 104 3.00 -9.61 0.28
C GLU A 104 2.37 -8.22 0.32
N VAL A 105 3.08 -7.23 0.85
CA VAL A 105 2.61 -5.84 0.86
C VAL A 105 2.47 -5.28 -0.57
N ALA A 106 3.41 -5.57 -1.47
CA ALA A 106 3.33 -5.12 -2.86
C ALA A 106 2.14 -5.76 -3.62
N LEU A 107 1.87 -7.05 -3.37
CA LEU A 107 0.74 -7.75 -3.97
C LEU A 107 -0.61 -7.21 -3.45
N LEU A 108 -0.73 -6.97 -2.14
CA LEU A 108 -1.90 -6.30 -1.57
C LEU A 108 -2.13 -4.91 -2.17
N GLN A 109 -1.07 -4.13 -2.37
CA GLN A 109 -1.16 -2.82 -3.03
C GLN A 109 -1.64 -2.93 -4.48
N ALA A 110 -1.17 -3.93 -5.22
CA ALA A 110 -1.59 -4.18 -6.61
C ALA A 110 -3.08 -4.57 -6.67
N VAL A 111 -3.55 -5.41 -5.75
CA VAL A 111 -4.97 -5.79 -5.64
C VAL A 111 -5.85 -4.58 -5.34
N LEU A 112 -5.47 -3.73 -4.38
CA LEU A 112 -6.20 -2.50 -4.06
C LEU A 112 -6.24 -1.51 -5.24
N LEU A 113 -5.11 -1.36 -5.94
CA LEU A 113 -5.00 -0.50 -7.12
C LEU A 113 -5.92 -0.96 -8.25
N MET A 114 -6.02 -2.26 -8.51
CA MET A 114 -6.80 -2.83 -9.61
C MET A 114 -8.26 -3.11 -9.23
N SER A 115 -8.88 -2.24 -8.43
CA SER A 115 -10.29 -2.44 -8.04
C SER A 115 -11.23 -1.93 -9.13
N SER A 116 -12.05 -2.82 -9.70
CA SER A 116 -12.96 -2.54 -10.82
C SER A 116 -14.29 -1.90 -10.40
N ASP A 117 -14.52 -1.74 -9.10
CA ASP A 117 -15.73 -1.18 -8.49
C ASP A 117 -15.75 0.37 -8.46
N ARG A 118 -14.72 1.03 -9.01
CA ARG A 118 -14.65 2.50 -9.04
C ARG A 118 -15.60 3.07 -10.09
N SER A 119 -16.38 4.07 -9.69
CA SER A 119 -17.29 4.78 -10.59
C SER A 119 -16.54 5.49 -11.73
N GLY A 120 -17.03 5.32 -12.96
CA GLY A 120 -16.50 6.00 -14.15
C GLY A 120 -15.42 5.24 -14.92
N LEU A 121 -15.08 4.03 -14.49
CA LEU A 121 -14.15 3.17 -15.22
C LEU A 121 -14.75 2.73 -16.57
N THR A 122 -13.90 2.73 -17.59
CA THR A 122 -14.26 2.29 -18.95
C THR A 122 -13.83 0.85 -19.24
N CYS A 123 -12.70 0.41 -18.69
CA CYS A 123 -12.12 -0.92 -18.92
C CYS A 123 -12.36 -1.90 -17.76
N VAL A 124 -13.58 -1.96 -17.22
CA VAL A 124 -13.94 -2.75 -16.02
C VAL A 124 -13.49 -4.21 -16.12
N GLU A 125 -13.83 -4.91 -17.20
CA GLU A 125 -13.46 -6.33 -17.40
C GLU A 125 -11.94 -6.55 -17.45
N LYS A 126 -11.21 -5.63 -18.08
CA LYS A 126 -9.74 -5.71 -18.14
C LYS A 126 -9.14 -5.53 -16.75
N ILE A 127 -9.65 -4.57 -15.98
CA ILE A 127 -9.18 -4.28 -14.62
C ILE A 127 -9.46 -5.47 -13.69
N GLU A 128 -10.66 -6.04 -13.75
CA GLU A 128 -11.04 -7.22 -12.97
C GLU A 128 -10.13 -8.41 -13.26
N LYS A 129 -9.90 -8.74 -14.54
CA LYS A 129 -8.98 -9.81 -14.93
C LYS A 129 -7.54 -9.57 -14.43
N CYS A 130 -7.09 -8.33 -14.45
CA CYS A 130 -5.78 -7.99 -13.89
C CYS A 130 -5.76 -8.15 -12.37
N GLN A 131 -6.83 -7.79 -11.67
CA GLN A 131 -6.95 -8.00 -10.22
C GLN A 131 -6.92 -9.48 -9.86
N GLU A 132 -7.67 -10.32 -10.58
CA GLU A 132 -7.65 -11.78 -10.44
C GLU A 132 -6.25 -12.35 -10.61
N THR A 133 -5.50 -11.83 -11.58
CA THR A 133 -4.10 -12.25 -11.81
C THR A 133 -3.22 -11.96 -10.59
N TYR A 134 -3.37 -10.79 -9.96
CA TYR A 134 -2.63 -10.46 -8.73
C TYR A 134 -3.10 -11.27 -7.53
N LEU A 135 -4.40 -11.57 -7.42
CA LEU A 135 -4.94 -12.42 -6.37
C LEU A 135 -4.39 -13.86 -6.46
N LEU A 136 -4.35 -14.44 -7.66
CA LEU A 136 -3.77 -15.75 -7.90
C LEU A 136 -2.26 -15.77 -7.59
N ALA A 137 -1.53 -14.74 -8.02
CA ALA A 137 -0.12 -14.60 -7.68
C ALA A 137 0.10 -14.49 -6.15
N PHE A 138 -0.78 -13.76 -5.46
CA PHE A 138 -0.74 -13.63 -4.01
C PHE A 138 -1.03 -14.96 -3.31
N GLU A 139 -2.07 -15.68 -3.72
CA GLU A 139 -2.38 -17.00 -3.19
C GLU A 139 -1.20 -17.98 -3.36
N HIS A 140 -0.60 -18.04 -4.56
CA HIS A 140 0.58 -18.87 -4.80
C HIS A 140 1.77 -18.47 -3.92
N TYR A 141 2.00 -17.17 -3.73
CA TYR A 141 3.08 -16.68 -2.87
C TYR A 141 2.88 -17.08 -1.41
N ILE A 142 1.67 -16.86 -0.86
CA ILE A 142 1.30 -17.26 0.51
C ILE A 142 1.48 -18.77 0.69
N ASN A 143 1.02 -19.57 -0.28
CA ASN A 143 1.16 -21.02 -0.22
C ASN A 143 2.63 -21.43 -0.23
N HIS A 144 3.47 -20.84 -1.09
CA HIS A 144 4.90 -21.12 -1.10
C HIS A 144 5.59 -20.74 0.22
N ARG A 145 5.21 -19.62 0.84
CA ARG A 145 5.76 -19.18 2.13
C ARG A 145 5.38 -20.08 3.29
N LYS A 146 4.17 -20.67 3.29
CA LYS A 146 3.72 -21.61 4.34
C LYS A 146 4.43 -22.96 4.31
N HIS A 147 4.97 -23.36 3.15
CA HIS A 147 5.63 -24.66 2.97
C HIS A 147 7.15 -24.61 3.17
N ASN A 148 7.71 -23.42 3.38
CA ASN A 148 9.12 -23.18 3.71
C ASN A 148 9.25 -22.67 5.14
#